data_AF-A0A7G2EYG0-F1
#
_entry.id   AF-A0A7G2EYG0-F1
#
_cell.length_a   1.000
_cell.length_b   1.000
_cell.length_c   1.000
_cell.angle_alpha   90.00
_cell.angle_beta   90.00
_cell.angle_gamma   90.00
#
_symmetry.space_group_name_H-M   'P 1'
#
loop_
_entity.id
_entity.type
_entity.pdbx_description
1 polymer ?
#
loop_
_entity_poly.entity_id
_entity_poly.type
_entity_poly.pdbx_seq_one_letter_code
_entity_poly.pdbx_strand_id
1 'polypeptide(L)'
;MGKGGREKISSKEEEREGVMATDFFWSYTDEPHASRRRQILSCYPQIRQLFGPDPWAFLKITLVVILQLSTAAILHNSGWLKILTIAYFFGSFLNHNLFLAIHELSHNLAFSTPVYNRCLGIFANLPIGVPMSVTFQKYHLEHHRFQGVDGIDMDVPTYTEAHLVTNIFAKTIWVFLQLFFYALRPIFIKPKPPGYWERYASNGGTFYLGTLCF
;
A
#
# COMPACT_ATOMS: atom_id res chain seq x y z
N MET A 1 -42.52 -4.08 -33.32
CA MET A 1 -43.83 -3.67 -32.78
C MET A 1 -44.15 -4.57 -31.59
N GLY A 2 -44.15 -4.05 -30.36
CA GLY A 2 -44.41 -4.85 -29.15
C GLY A 2 -44.03 -4.19 -27.82
N LYS A 3 -44.81 -3.17 -27.44
CA LYS A 3 -45.16 -2.63 -26.11
C LYS A 3 -44.24 -2.91 -24.89
N GLY A 4 -43.62 -1.84 -24.41
CA GLY A 4 -44.00 -1.15 -23.16
C GLY A 4 -44.00 -1.93 -21.85
N GLY A 5 -42.95 -1.70 -21.04
CA GLY A 5 -42.92 -1.96 -19.60
C GLY A 5 -41.90 -1.04 -18.94
N ARG A 6 -42.26 0.23 -18.72
CA ARG A 6 -41.46 1.19 -17.97
C ARG A 6 -41.63 0.86 -16.49
N GLU A 7 -40.84 -0.07 -15.98
CA GLU A 7 -40.78 -0.34 -14.54
C GLU A 7 -40.33 0.92 -13.81
N LYS A 8 -41.22 1.44 -12.95
CA LYS A 8 -40.90 2.44 -11.94
C LYS A 8 -40.02 1.80 -10.86
N ILE A 9 -38.74 1.60 -11.17
CA ILE A 9 -37.68 1.39 -10.19
C ILE A 9 -36.88 2.69 -10.23
N SER A 10 -37.32 3.73 -9.52
CA SER A 10 -36.53 4.98 -9.44
C SER A 10 -36.88 5.86 -8.26
N SER A 11 -38.02 5.67 -7.59
CA SER A 11 -38.41 6.59 -6.50
C SER A 11 -38.14 6.07 -5.08
N LYS A 12 -37.70 4.80 -4.92
CA LYS A 12 -37.39 4.22 -3.60
C LYS A 12 -35.89 4.10 -3.31
N GLU A 13 -35.04 4.18 -4.33
CA GLU A 13 -33.58 4.20 -4.17
C GLU A 13 -33.06 5.62 -3.92
N GLU A 14 -33.63 6.64 -4.57
CA GLU A 14 -33.25 8.04 -4.33
C GLU A 14 -33.57 8.52 -2.91
N GLU A 15 -34.62 8.00 -2.26
CA GLU A 15 -34.98 8.38 -0.88
C GLU A 15 -34.06 7.74 0.19
N ARG A 16 -33.16 6.83 -0.20
CA ARG A 16 -32.17 6.20 0.70
C ARG A 16 -30.79 6.86 0.69
N GLU A 17 -30.59 7.93 -0.08
CA GLU A 17 -29.29 8.64 -0.11
C GLU A 17 -28.94 9.36 1.20
N GLY A 18 -29.90 9.50 2.14
CA GLY A 18 -29.71 10.17 3.42
C GLY A 18 -29.56 9.26 4.66
N VAL A 19 -29.71 7.93 4.52
CA VAL A 19 -29.54 7.01 5.65
C VAL A 19 -28.09 6.52 5.65
N MET A 20 -27.30 7.01 6.60
CA MET A 20 -25.96 6.48 6.86
C MET A 20 -26.05 4.95 6.99
N ALA A 21 -25.37 4.22 6.10
CA ALA A 21 -25.32 2.76 6.19
C ALA A 21 -24.85 2.36 7.59
N THR A 22 -25.66 1.53 8.27
CA THR A 22 -25.40 1.10 9.64
C THR A 22 -24.52 -0.14 9.70
N ASP A 23 -24.25 -0.78 8.56
CA ASP A 23 -23.46 -1.99 8.44
C ASP A 23 -22.74 -2.04 7.08
N PHE A 24 -21.78 -2.96 6.93
CA PHE A 24 -21.09 -3.23 5.69
C PHE A 24 -22.04 -3.73 4.59
N PHE A 25 -21.73 -3.35 3.36
CA PHE A 25 -22.34 -3.93 2.18
C PHE A 25 -21.56 -5.17 1.75
N TRP A 26 -22.24 -6.32 1.70
CA TRP A 26 -21.65 -7.60 1.30
C TRP A 26 -21.98 -7.94 -0.15
N SER A 27 -20.95 -8.14 -0.97
CA SER A 27 -21.12 -8.66 -2.34
C SER A 27 -20.68 -10.12 -2.41
N TYR A 28 -21.46 -10.93 -3.12
CA TYR A 28 -21.18 -12.34 -3.40
C TYR A 28 -20.63 -12.55 -4.82
N THR A 29 -20.38 -11.47 -5.57
CA THR A 29 -19.72 -11.55 -6.86
C THR A 29 -18.21 -11.65 -6.66
N ASP A 30 -17.55 -12.47 -7.48
CA ASP A 30 -16.08 -12.54 -7.50
C ASP A 30 -15.45 -11.17 -7.77
N GLU A 31 -14.20 -11.02 -7.31
CA GLU A 31 -13.42 -9.81 -7.51
C GLU A 31 -13.30 -9.47 -9.03
N PRO A 32 -13.46 -8.19 -9.42
CA PRO A 32 -13.63 -7.84 -10.82
C PRO A 32 -12.31 -7.82 -11.63
N HIS A 33 -11.13 -7.87 -11.01
CA HIS A 33 -9.84 -7.75 -11.69
C HIS A 33 -9.58 -8.94 -12.61
N ALA A 34 -9.81 -10.18 -12.16
CA ALA A 34 -9.59 -11.36 -13.00
C ALA A 34 -10.53 -11.41 -14.23
N SER A 35 -11.79 -11.00 -14.07
CA SER A 35 -12.75 -10.93 -15.18
C SER A 35 -12.41 -9.77 -16.14
N ARG A 36 -12.14 -8.58 -15.61
CA ARG A 36 -11.72 -7.40 -16.39
C ARG A 36 -10.42 -7.64 -17.15
N ARG A 37 -9.42 -8.25 -16.52
CA ARG A 37 -8.15 -8.61 -17.16
C ARG A 37 -8.39 -9.49 -18.39
N ARG A 38 -9.27 -10.49 -18.30
CA ARG A 38 -9.61 -11.36 -19.43
C ARG A 38 -10.28 -10.58 -20.56
N GLN A 39 -11.26 -9.74 -20.25
CA GLN A 39 -11.98 -8.91 -21.22
C GLN A 39 -11.04 -7.90 -21.93
N ILE A 40 -10.18 -7.23 -21.17
CA ILE A 40 -9.20 -6.28 -21.73
C ILE A 40 -8.23 -7.02 -22.65
N LEU A 41 -7.71 -8.17 -22.24
CA LEU A 41 -6.76 -8.93 -23.05
C LEU A 41 -7.38 -9.59 -24.29
N SER A 42 -8.70 -9.84 -24.30
CA SER A 42 -9.39 -10.29 -25.51
C SER A 42 -9.56 -9.15 -26.53
N CYS A 43 -9.84 -7.93 -26.07
CA CYS A 43 -9.99 -6.77 -26.95
C CYS A 43 -8.64 -6.19 -27.40
N TYR A 44 -7.62 -6.29 -26.55
CA TYR A 44 -6.31 -5.64 -26.74
C TYR A 44 -5.15 -6.60 -26.44
N PRO A 45 -4.94 -7.64 -27.27
CA PRO A 45 -3.90 -8.65 -27.03
C PRO A 45 -2.47 -8.06 -27.03
N GLN A 46 -2.24 -6.92 -27.69
CA GLN A 46 -0.96 -6.21 -27.72
C GLN A 46 -0.45 -5.82 -26.33
N ILE A 47 -1.34 -5.66 -25.34
CA ILE A 47 -0.96 -5.34 -23.95
C ILE A 47 -0.02 -6.40 -23.36
N ARG A 48 -0.11 -7.65 -23.82
CA ARG A 48 0.78 -8.74 -23.35
C ARG A 48 2.26 -8.45 -23.63
N GLN A 49 2.58 -7.62 -24.63
CA GLN A 49 3.95 -7.22 -24.94
C GLN A 49 4.55 -6.31 -23.85
N LEU A 50 3.70 -5.65 -23.05
CA LEU A 50 4.10 -4.79 -21.95
C LEU A 50 4.29 -5.56 -20.63
N PHE A 51 3.99 -6.86 -20.61
CA PHE A 51 4.15 -7.67 -19.40
C PHE A 51 5.60 -8.06 -19.20
N GLY A 52 6.13 -7.74 -18.04
CA GLY A 52 7.45 -8.14 -17.62
C GLY A 52 8.03 -7.18 -16.61
N PRO A 53 9.25 -7.45 -16.13
CA PRO A 53 9.95 -6.55 -15.24
C PRO A 53 10.35 -5.24 -15.95
N ASP A 54 10.32 -4.12 -15.22
CA ASP A 54 10.90 -2.84 -15.67
C ASP A 54 12.42 -2.87 -15.46
N PRO A 55 13.25 -2.90 -16.52
CA PRO A 55 14.71 -2.92 -16.38
C PRO A 55 15.26 -1.65 -15.72
N TRP A 56 14.53 -0.54 -15.73
CA TRP A 56 14.96 0.73 -15.14
C TRP A 56 14.62 0.85 -13.65
N ALA A 57 13.81 -0.05 -13.10
CA ALA A 57 13.37 0.03 -11.70
C ALA A 57 14.55 0.08 -10.73
N PHE A 58 15.55 -0.79 -10.92
CA PHE A 58 16.76 -0.82 -10.08
C PHE A 58 17.48 0.53 -10.05
N LEU A 59 17.68 1.15 -11.22
CA LEU A 59 18.39 2.42 -11.33
C LEU A 59 17.60 3.55 -10.66
N LYS A 60 16.29 3.65 -10.94
CA LYS A 60 15.40 4.67 -10.35
C LYS A 60 15.42 4.58 -8.81
N ILE A 61 15.24 3.39 -8.27
CA ILE A 61 15.22 3.14 -6.82
C ILE A 61 16.57 3.50 -6.21
N THR A 62 17.67 3.06 -6.82
CA THR A 62 19.03 3.35 -6.33
C THR A 62 19.32 4.83 -6.28
N LEU A 63 18.93 5.57 -7.32
CA LEU A 63 19.07 7.03 -7.36
C LEU A 63 18.32 7.70 -6.21
N VAL A 64 17.05 7.32 -5.98
CA VAL A 64 16.22 7.94 -4.93
C VAL A 64 16.76 7.62 -3.54
N VAL A 65 17.20 6.38 -3.29
CA VAL A 65 17.81 6.01 -2.00
C VAL A 65 19.07 6.82 -1.73
N ILE A 66 19.98 6.89 -2.71
CA ILE A 66 21.23 7.67 -2.56
C ILE A 66 20.90 9.14 -2.33
N LEU A 67 19.95 9.71 -3.08
CA LEU A 67 19.53 11.10 -2.94
C LEU A 67 18.98 11.38 -1.53
N GLN A 68 18.12 10.50 -1.01
CA GLN A 68 17.52 10.67 0.31
C GLN A 68 18.55 10.53 1.44
N LEU A 69 19.46 9.55 1.35
CA LEU A 69 20.55 9.39 2.32
C LEU A 69 21.56 10.53 2.27
N SER A 70 21.90 11.02 1.06
CA SER A 70 22.80 12.17 0.89
C SER A 70 22.17 13.44 1.46
N THR A 71 20.87 13.63 1.26
CA THR A 71 20.13 14.75 1.84
C THR A 71 20.14 14.69 3.37
N ALA A 72 19.93 13.52 3.96
CA ALA A 72 20.03 13.33 5.40
C ALA A 72 21.44 13.64 5.92
N ALA A 73 22.49 13.15 5.25
CA ALA A 73 23.88 13.41 5.62
C ALA A 73 24.24 14.91 5.55
N ILE A 74 23.76 15.64 4.55
CA ILE A 74 23.99 17.09 4.45
C ILE A 74 23.26 17.86 5.56
N LEU A 75 22.09 17.37 5.99
CA LEU A 75 21.24 18.05 6.97
C LEU A 75 21.54 17.68 8.43
N HIS A 76 22.45 16.74 8.71
CA HIS A 76 22.67 16.22 10.08
C HIS A 76 22.94 17.32 11.13
N ASN A 77 23.69 18.38 10.77
CA ASN A 77 23.99 19.52 11.64
C ASN A 77 23.11 20.77 11.38
N SER A 78 22.00 20.63 10.65
CA SER A 78 21.08 21.74 10.38
C SER A 78 20.09 21.95 11.53
N GLY A 79 19.60 23.19 11.69
CA GLY A 79 18.53 23.47 12.65
C GLY A 79 17.25 22.71 12.34
N TRP A 80 16.51 22.33 13.38
CA TRP A 80 15.31 21.47 13.28
C TRP A 80 14.24 22.01 12.30
N LEU A 81 14.01 23.32 12.24
CA LEU A 81 13.07 23.94 11.29
C LEU A 81 13.44 23.70 9.83
N LYS A 82 14.75 23.73 9.52
CA LYS A 82 15.26 23.46 8.17
C LYS A 82 15.09 21.99 7.83
N ILE A 83 15.38 21.10 8.78
CA ILE A 83 15.17 19.65 8.64
C ILE A 83 13.69 19.37 8.36
N LEU A 84 12.77 19.91 9.16
CA LEU A 84 11.32 19.70 8.97
C LEU A 84 10.81 20.23 7.64
N THR A 85 11.24 21.43 7.25
CA THR A 85 10.84 22.02 5.95
C THR A 85 11.28 21.14 4.79
N ILE A 86 12.54 20.66 4.79
CA ILE A 86 13.05 19.81 3.70
C ILE A 86 12.41 18.42 3.76
N ALA A 87 12.24 17.84 4.94
CA ALA A 87 11.56 16.57 5.11
C ALA A 87 10.12 16.63 4.55
N TYR A 88 9.39 17.71 4.81
CA TYR A 88 8.01 17.87 4.35
C TYR A 88 7.90 18.13 2.85
N PHE A 89 8.69 19.06 2.29
CA PHE A 89 8.54 19.46 0.87
C PHE A 89 9.37 18.65 -0.11
N PHE A 90 10.38 17.92 0.35
CA PHE A 90 11.28 17.14 -0.51
C PHE A 90 11.33 15.68 -0.07
N GLY A 91 11.59 15.42 1.22
CA GLY A 91 11.65 14.08 1.77
C GLY A 91 10.35 13.28 1.57
N SER A 92 9.19 13.91 1.75
CA SER A 92 7.88 13.26 1.60
C SER A 92 7.66 12.68 0.19
N PHE A 93 8.06 13.40 -0.85
CA PHE A 93 7.94 12.97 -2.25
C PHE A 93 8.86 11.79 -2.54
N LEU A 94 10.11 11.84 -2.06
CA LEU A 94 11.05 10.73 -2.22
C LEU A 94 10.58 9.49 -1.44
N ASN A 95 10.08 9.70 -0.22
CA ASN A 95 9.56 8.63 0.62
C ASN A 95 8.33 7.97 -0.03
N HIS A 96 7.39 8.76 -0.55
CA HIS A 96 6.24 8.24 -1.28
C HIS A 96 6.65 7.46 -2.54
N ASN A 97 7.66 7.95 -3.27
CA ASN A 97 8.23 7.23 -4.40
C ASN A 97 8.80 5.86 -3.98
N LEU A 98 9.54 5.79 -2.87
CA LEU A 98 10.08 4.54 -2.34
C LEU A 98 8.98 3.59 -1.84
N PHE A 99 7.89 4.10 -1.25
CA PHE A 99 6.73 3.28 -0.91
C PHE A 99 6.10 2.63 -2.15
N LEU A 100 5.90 3.41 -3.22
CA LEU A 100 5.44 2.89 -4.51
C LEU A 100 6.43 1.88 -5.10
N ALA A 101 7.73 2.14 -5.01
CA ALA A 101 8.73 1.18 -5.47
C ALA A 101 8.66 -0.13 -4.69
N ILE A 102 8.54 -0.09 -3.36
CA ILE A 102 8.36 -1.29 -2.52
C ILE A 102 7.08 -2.03 -2.89
N HIS A 103 6.01 -1.30 -3.22
CA HIS A 103 4.77 -1.87 -3.76
C HIS A 103 5.02 -2.65 -5.06
N GLU A 104 5.66 -2.06 -6.07
CA GLU A 104 5.97 -2.75 -7.32
C GLU A 104 6.92 -3.95 -7.13
N LEU A 105 7.90 -3.82 -6.22
CA LEU A 105 8.82 -4.90 -5.88
C LEU A 105 8.13 -6.08 -5.21
N SER A 106 7.05 -5.83 -4.46
CA SER A 106 6.25 -6.88 -3.84
C SER A 106 5.64 -7.83 -4.88
N HIS A 107 5.35 -7.30 -6.08
CA HIS A 107 4.86 -8.01 -7.26
C HIS A 107 5.96 -8.62 -8.12
N ASN A 108 7.23 -8.46 -7.72
CA ASN A 108 8.41 -8.88 -8.48
C ASN A 108 8.56 -8.20 -9.86
N LEU A 109 8.20 -6.91 -9.95
CA LEU A 109 8.22 -6.16 -11.20
C LEU A 109 9.57 -5.50 -11.54
N ALA A 110 10.62 -5.64 -10.72
CA ALA A 110 11.97 -5.19 -11.09
C ALA A 110 12.85 -6.31 -11.64
N PHE A 111 12.67 -7.55 -11.15
CA PHE A 111 13.42 -8.71 -11.62
C PHE A 111 12.54 -9.95 -11.72
N SER A 112 12.81 -10.84 -12.67
CA SER A 112 12.12 -12.14 -12.74
C SER A 112 12.41 -13.04 -11.54
N THR A 113 13.56 -12.87 -10.88
CA THR A 113 13.95 -13.65 -9.71
C THR A 113 13.45 -13.00 -8.41
N PRO A 114 12.57 -13.64 -7.63
CA PRO A 114 11.94 -13.00 -6.46
C PRO A 114 12.92 -12.55 -5.37
N VAL A 115 14.03 -13.26 -5.18
CA VAL A 115 15.03 -12.92 -4.17
C VAL A 115 15.66 -11.55 -4.43
N TYR A 116 15.91 -11.19 -5.69
CA TYR A 116 16.49 -9.88 -6.04
C TYR A 116 15.54 -8.73 -5.74
N ASN A 117 14.23 -8.91 -5.96
CA ASN A 117 13.22 -7.92 -5.58
C ASN A 117 13.15 -7.73 -4.07
N ARG A 118 13.26 -8.81 -3.28
CA ARG A 118 13.30 -8.71 -1.81
C ARG A 118 14.53 -7.96 -1.33
N CYS A 119 15.71 -8.27 -1.85
CA CYS A 119 16.94 -7.55 -1.51
C CYS A 119 16.83 -6.06 -1.87
N LEU A 120 16.35 -5.75 -3.08
CA LEU A 120 16.14 -4.37 -3.51
C LEU A 120 15.06 -3.67 -2.67
N GLY A 121 14.02 -4.38 -2.23
CA GLY A 121 12.97 -3.84 -1.36
C GLY A 121 13.47 -3.53 0.04
N ILE A 122 14.37 -4.35 0.60
CA ILE A 122 15.06 -4.04 1.87
C ILE A 122 15.95 -2.80 1.68
N PHE A 123 16.66 -2.70 0.57
CA PHE A 123 17.49 -1.54 0.25
C PHE A 123 16.66 -0.25 0.07
N ALA A 124 15.55 -0.31 -0.68
CA ALA A 124 14.61 0.79 -0.87
C ALA A 124 13.99 1.28 0.45
N ASN A 125 13.89 0.39 1.45
CA ASN A 125 13.35 0.69 2.75
C ASN A 125 14.36 1.44 3.65
N LEU A 126 15.66 1.46 3.34
CA LEU A 126 16.69 2.06 4.23
C LEU A 126 16.35 3.50 4.64
N PRO A 127 15.97 4.42 3.74
CA PRO A 127 15.66 5.81 4.13
C PRO A 127 14.37 5.97 4.93
N ILE A 128 13.50 4.94 4.96
CA ILE A 128 12.21 4.95 5.68
C ILE A 128 12.42 4.69 7.18
N GLY A 129 13.49 3.97 7.56
CA GLY A 129 13.87 3.73 8.96
C GLY A 129 13.06 2.65 9.70
N VAL A 130 11.93 2.18 9.15
CA VAL A 130 11.11 1.11 9.74
C VAL A 130 11.11 -0.11 8.82
N PRO A 131 11.61 -1.30 9.22
CA PRO A 131 11.80 -2.45 8.34
C PRO A 131 10.46 -3.09 7.94
N MET A 132 9.80 -2.55 6.93
CA MET A 132 8.43 -2.91 6.56
C MET A 132 8.31 -3.66 5.23
N SER A 133 9.28 -3.54 4.32
CA SER A 133 9.13 -4.03 2.93
C SER A 133 8.78 -5.52 2.81
N VAL A 134 9.40 -6.39 3.62
CA VAL A 134 9.13 -7.84 3.61
C VAL A 134 7.74 -8.17 4.16
N THR A 135 7.39 -7.57 5.30
CA THR A 135 6.08 -7.76 5.94
C THR A 135 4.97 -7.22 5.04
N PHE A 136 5.18 -6.04 4.46
CA PHE A 136 4.30 -5.43 3.48
C PHE A 136 4.05 -6.40 2.33
N GLN A 137 5.09 -6.96 1.69
CA GLN A 137 4.92 -7.93 0.60
C GLN A 137 4.01 -9.11 1.00
N LYS A 138 4.12 -9.63 2.23
CA LYS A 138 3.27 -10.75 2.69
C LYS A 138 1.79 -10.41 2.81
N TYR A 139 1.46 -9.27 3.39
CA TYR A 139 0.05 -8.85 3.53
C TYR A 139 -0.49 -8.32 2.20
N HIS A 140 0.32 -7.60 1.43
CA HIS A 140 -0.04 -7.04 0.14
C HIS A 140 -0.42 -8.10 -0.90
N LEU A 141 0.37 -9.18 -1.00
CA LEU A 141 0.02 -10.30 -1.89
C LEU A 141 -1.24 -11.05 -1.43
N GLU A 142 -1.52 -11.06 -0.12
CA GLU A 142 -2.76 -11.64 0.41
C GLU A 142 -3.96 -10.75 0.10
N HIS A 143 -3.81 -9.43 0.25
CA HIS A 143 -4.80 -8.42 -0.18
C HIS A 143 -5.18 -8.64 -1.64
N HIS A 144 -4.22 -8.69 -2.56
CA HIS A 144 -4.53 -8.91 -3.98
C HIS A 144 -5.19 -10.26 -4.28
N ARG A 145 -4.90 -11.29 -3.49
CA ARG A 145 -5.47 -12.62 -3.68
C ARG A 145 -6.88 -12.75 -3.12
N PHE A 146 -7.18 -12.05 -2.03
CA PHE A 146 -8.43 -12.14 -1.28
C PHE A 146 -9.03 -10.77 -1.03
N GLN A 147 -9.01 -9.92 -2.06
CA GLN A 147 -9.38 -8.51 -1.95
C GLN A 147 -10.83 -8.37 -1.46
N GLY A 148 -11.03 -7.59 -0.41
CA GLY A 148 -12.34 -7.35 0.20
C GLY A 148 -12.88 -8.50 1.06
N VAL A 149 -12.13 -9.58 1.25
CA VAL A 149 -12.56 -10.69 2.12
C VAL A 149 -12.28 -10.33 3.58
N ASP A 150 -13.33 -10.18 4.37
CA ASP A 150 -13.25 -9.82 5.78
C ASP A 150 -12.39 -10.79 6.60
N GLY A 151 -11.64 -10.23 7.56
CA GLY A 151 -10.67 -10.95 8.38
C GLY A 151 -9.45 -11.52 7.64
N ILE A 152 -9.40 -11.42 6.30
CA ILE A 152 -8.25 -11.85 5.48
C ILE A 152 -7.54 -10.65 4.87
N ASP A 153 -8.31 -9.78 4.21
CA ASP A 153 -7.81 -8.53 3.66
C ASP A 153 -7.66 -7.49 4.78
N MET A 154 -6.41 -7.20 5.14
CA MET A 154 -6.11 -6.24 6.19
C MET A 154 -6.30 -4.79 5.74
N ASP A 155 -6.67 -4.54 4.49
CA ASP A 155 -6.99 -3.19 4.03
C ASP A 155 -8.44 -2.82 4.33
N VAL A 156 -9.30 -3.82 4.56
CA VAL A 156 -10.69 -3.62 4.99
C VAL A 156 -10.72 -3.14 6.46
N PRO A 157 -11.41 -2.03 6.76
CA PRO A 157 -11.62 -1.61 8.14
C PRO A 157 -12.37 -2.66 8.95
N THR A 158 -12.01 -2.81 10.21
CA THR A 158 -12.73 -3.68 11.13
C THR A 158 -14.14 -3.14 11.42
N TYR A 159 -15.03 -4.02 11.88
CA TYR A 159 -16.33 -3.63 12.42
C TYR A 159 -16.23 -2.54 13.49
N THR A 160 -15.25 -2.64 14.38
CA THR A 160 -15.03 -1.64 15.42
C THR A 160 -14.65 -0.28 14.82
N GLU A 161 -13.73 -0.24 13.85
CA GLU A 161 -13.40 1.01 13.14
C GLU A 161 -14.63 1.61 12.46
N ALA A 162 -15.43 0.81 11.75
CA ALA A 162 -16.62 1.28 11.06
C ALA A 162 -17.67 1.88 12.00
N HIS A 163 -17.86 1.29 13.20
CA HIS A 163 -18.82 1.76 14.19
C HIS A 163 -18.33 2.98 14.98
N LEU A 164 -17.01 3.14 15.14
CA LEU A 164 -16.43 4.30 15.83
C LEU A 164 -16.30 5.53 14.90
N VAL A 165 -16.05 5.31 13.61
CA VAL A 165 -15.73 6.36 12.64
C VAL A 165 -16.98 6.81 11.87
N THR A 166 -17.93 7.42 12.58
CA THR A 166 -19.26 7.75 12.03
C THR A 166 -19.43 9.21 11.63
N ASN A 167 -18.82 10.14 12.37
CA ASN A 167 -18.95 11.59 12.14
C ASN A 167 -17.73 12.20 11.43
N ILE A 168 -17.86 13.44 10.96
CA ILE A 168 -16.82 14.13 10.19
C ILE A 168 -15.51 14.28 10.95
N PHE A 169 -15.53 14.56 12.25
CA PHE A 169 -14.33 14.70 13.06
C PHE A 169 -13.60 13.36 13.21
N ALA A 170 -14.33 12.31 13.54
CA ALA A 170 -13.77 10.96 13.64
C ALA A 170 -13.20 10.48 12.30
N LYS A 171 -13.89 10.73 11.18
CA LYS A 171 -13.41 10.44 9.83
C LYS A 171 -12.13 11.21 9.50
N THR A 172 -12.08 12.48 9.89
CA THR A 172 -10.91 13.33 9.65
C THR A 172 -9.69 12.80 10.40
N ILE A 173 -9.85 12.50 11.70
CA ILE A 173 -8.80 11.88 12.52
C ILE A 173 -8.39 10.53 11.93
N TRP A 174 -9.34 9.70 11.51
CA TRP A 174 -9.07 8.39 10.93
C TRP A 174 -8.22 8.50 9.65
N VAL A 175 -8.56 9.43 8.74
CA VAL A 175 -7.77 9.69 7.53
C VAL A 175 -6.36 10.18 7.85
N PHE A 176 -6.19 11.10 8.81
CA PHE A 176 -4.86 11.56 9.22
C PHE A 176 -4.00 10.45 9.86
N LEU A 177 -4.65 9.50 10.54
CA LEU A 177 -3.98 8.37 11.18
C LEU A 177 -3.98 7.10 10.32
N GLN A 178 -4.36 7.18 9.04
CA GLN A 178 -4.51 6.02 8.16
C GLN A 178 -3.25 5.17 8.07
N LEU A 179 -2.07 5.80 8.07
CA LEU A 179 -0.79 5.11 8.10
C LEU A 179 -0.66 4.17 9.32
N PHE A 180 -1.13 4.60 10.49
CA PHE A 180 -1.09 3.80 11.70
C PHE A 180 -2.10 2.66 11.66
N PHE A 181 -3.31 2.89 11.14
CA PHE A 181 -4.29 1.81 10.98
C PHE A 181 -3.76 0.70 10.07
N TYR A 182 -3.19 1.04 8.92
CA TYR A 182 -2.58 0.04 8.03
C TYR A 182 -1.39 -0.70 8.68
N ALA A 183 -0.57 0.00 9.46
CA ALA A 183 0.57 -0.63 10.13
C ALA A 183 0.17 -1.54 11.31
N LEU A 184 -0.85 -1.16 12.07
CA LEU A 184 -1.22 -1.80 13.33
C LEU A 184 -2.32 -2.86 13.17
N ARG A 185 -3.29 -2.67 12.26
CA ARG A 185 -4.41 -3.61 12.08
C ARG A 185 -3.95 -5.06 11.85
N PRO A 186 -2.94 -5.34 11.01
CA PRO A 186 -2.47 -6.71 10.82
C PRO A 186 -1.93 -7.36 12.11
N ILE A 187 -1.41 -6.58 13.06
CA ILE A 187 -0.85 -7.08 14.32
C ILE A 187 -1.97 -7.58 15.24
N PHE A 188 -3.12 -6.90 15.24
CA PHE A 188 -4.25 -7.24 16.11
C PHE A 188 -5.22 -8.24 15.49
N ILE A 189 -5.44 -8.17 14.17
CA ILE A 189 -6.46 -8.97 13.50
C ILE A 189 -5.90 -10.30 12.98
N LYS A 190 -4.74 -10.27 12.34
CA LYS A 190 -4.16 -11.47 11.71
C LYS A 190 -2.63 -11.50 11.82
N PRO A 191 -2.07 -11.60 13.04
CA PRO A 191 -0.62 -11.58 13.22
C PRO A 191 0.02 -12.80 12.55
N LYS A 192 0.97 -12.53 11.65
CA LYS A 192 1.80 -13.56 11.02
C LYS A 192 3.16 -13.65 11.73
N PRO A 193 3.68 -14.86 12.01
CA PRO A 193 4.99 -15.00 12.62
C PRO A 193 6.09 -14.48 11.66
N PRO A 194 7.14 -13.84 12.20
CA PRO A 194 8.25 -13.35 11.38
C PRO A 194 9.00 -14.54 10.75
N GLY A 195 9.23 -14.43 9.43
CA GLY A 195 9.99 -15.41 8.67
C GLY A 195 11.49 -15.16 8.74
N TYR A 196 12.24 -15.88 7.90
CA TYR A 196 13.68 -15.69 7.76
C TYR A 196 14.03 -14.27 7.26
N TRP A 197 13.31 -13.79 6.25
CA TRP A 197 13.56 -12.49 5.62
C TRP A 197 13.23 -11.31 6.54
N GLU A 198 12.19 -11.40 7.36
CA GLU A 198 11.93 -10.37 8.38
C GLU A 198 13.05 -10.31 9.40
N ARG A 199 13.51 -11.46 9.92
CA ARG A 199 14.64 -11.49 10.84
C ARG A 199 15.92 -10.91 10.22
N TYR A 200 16.19 -11.24 8.96
CA TYR A 200 17.32 -10.67 8.22
C TYR A 200 17.20 -9.14 8.08
N ALA A 201 16.03 -8.64 7.68
CA ALA A 201 15.78 -7.21 7.55
C ALA A 201 15.85 -6.46 8.89
N SER A 202 15.33 -7.04 9.98
CA SER A 202 15.39 -6.44 11.32
C SER A 202 16.81 -6.44 11.91
N ASN A 203 17.54 -7.56 11.78
CA ASN A 203 18.91 -7.66 12.28
C ASN A 203 19.88 -6.79 11.46
N GLY A 204 19.68 -6.70 10.14
CA GLY A 204 20.37 -5.73 9.29
C GLY A 204 20.03 -4.28 9.70
N GLY A 205 18.75 -3.99 9.94
CA GLY A 205 18.24 -2.70 10.45
C GLY A 205 18.86 -2.24 11.77
N THR A 206 19.20 -3.18 12.66
CA THR A 206 19.84 -2.86 13.95
C THR A 206 21.26 -2.33 13.77
N PHE A 207 21.95 -2.72 12.69
CA PHE A 207 23.24 -2.15 12.29
C PHE A 207 23.11 -0.71 11.75
N TYR A 208 21.97 -0.36 11.14
CA TYR A 208 21.75 0.96 10.53
C TYR A 208 21.33 2.04 11.53
N LEU A 209 20.50 1.73 12.54
CA LEU A 209 20.18 2.69 13.61
C LEU A 209 21.40 3.03 14.49
N GLY A 210 22.33 2.09 14.67
CA GLY A 210 23.56 2.33 15.45
C GLY A 210 24.58 3.23 14.76
N THR A 211 24.46 3.44 13.44
CA THR A 211 25.46 4.19 12.64
C THR A 211 24.95 5.57 12.20
N LEU A 212 23.65 5.86 12.32
CA LEU A 212 23.03 7.16 11.99
C LEU A 212 22.62 7.98 13.22
N CYS A 213 22.81 7.43 14.42
CA CYS A 213 22.68 8.16 15.68
C CYS A 213 24.05 8.44 16.29
N PHE A 214 24.95 9.11 15.57
CA PHE A 214 26.04 9.95 16.11
C PHE A 214 26.48 10.96 15.06
#